data_AF-A0A159Z515-F1
#
_entry.id   AF-A0A159Z515-F1
#
_cell.length_a   1.000
_cell.length_b   1.000
_cell.length_c   1.000
_cell.angle_alpha   90.00
_cell.angle_beta   90.00
_cell.angle_gamma   90.00
#
_symmetry.space_group_name_H-M   'P 1'
#
loop_
_entity.id
_entity.type
_entity.pdbx_description
1 polymer ?
#
loop_
_entity_poly.entity_id
_entity_poly.type
_entity_poly.pdbx_seq_one_letter_code
_entity_poly.pdbx_strand_id
1 'polypeptide(L)'
;MLPAAAGFVTATGFILNPSYWMPRAMRDLAAATDQPALARCADGAERLMATLAATGLIPDWIEITADGITPPPARFSADSGYEALRVPLFLVWSRANTHPAVLRFTAAHQAADTGDLRAPTVFERGSGRATEYSTHAGYRAIAALTACAGSQRAGSAIPPFDTAQPYYPATLHLMTLVAQIEGYPRCVPL
;
A
#
# COMPACT_ATOMS: atom_id res chain seq x y z
N MET A 1 -9.18 12.97 0.44
CA MET A 1 -9.22 13.25 -1.00
C MET A 1 -10.11 12.20 -1.65
N LEU A 2 -11.11 12.61 -2.43
CA LEU A 2 -11.96 11.69 -3.18
C LEU A 2 -11.14 11.04 -4.32
N PRO A 3 -11.49 9.82 -4.75
CA PRO A 3 -10.79 9.14 -5.84
C PRO A 3 -10.87 9.86 -7.19
N ALA A 4 -11.96 10.59 -7.46
CA ALA A 4 -12.10 11.47 -8.62
C ALA A 4 -13.13 12.58 -8.35
N ALA A 5 -13.35 13.44 -9.35
CA ALA A 5 -14.28 14.57 -9.28
C ALA A 5 -15.76 14.16 -9.11
N ALA A 6 -16.16 12.96 -9.56
CA ALA A 6 -17.53 12.47 -9.48
C ALA A 6 -17.59 10.95 -9.27
N GLY A 7 -18.73 10.44 -8.81
CA GLY A 7 -19.00 9.00 -8.67
C GLY A 7 -18.67 8.37 -7.30
N PHE A 8 -18.13 9.17 -6.37
CA PHE A 8 -17.65 8.72 -5.06
C PHE A 8 -18.39 9.33 -3.87
N VAL A 9 -19.46 10.09 -4.13
CA VAL A 9 -20.40 10.57 -3.11
C VAL A 9 -21.60 9.64 -3.11
N THR A 10 -21.98 9.15 -1.93
CA THR A 10 -23.17 8.31 -1.73
C THR A 10 -24.25 9.12 -1.00
N ALA A 11 -25.42 8.52 -0.78
CA ALA A 11 -26.45 9.15 0.05
C ALA A 11 -26.01 9.26 1.53
N THR A 12 -25.07 8.44 1.95
CA THR A 12 -24.65 8.25 3.35
C THR A 12 -23.23 8.72 3.65
N GLY A 13 -22.42 9.03 2.64
CA GLY A 13 -21.01 9.32 2.83
C GLY A 13 -20.18 9.39 1.56
N PHE A 14 -18.93 8.92 1.67
CA PHE A 14 -17.92 8.99 0.62
C PHE A 14 -17.20 7.66 0.43
N ILE A 15 -17.06 7.24 -0.82
CA ILE A 15 -16.29 6.07 -1.22
C ILE A 15 -14.85 6.49 -1.43
N LEU A 16 -13.91 5.86 -0.72
CA LEU A 16 -12.50 6.22 -0.74
C LEU A 16 -11.64 5.00 -1.07
N ASN A 17 -10.47 5.27 -1.62
CA ASN A 17 -9.46 4.27 -1.91
C ASN A 17 -8.15 4.65 -1.21
N PRO A 18 -7.73 3.91 -0.17
CA PRO A 18 -6.52 4.23 0.56
C PRO A 18 -5.25 4.29 -0.30
N SER A 19 -5.21 3.53 -1.39
CA SER A 19 -4.06 3.46 -2.29
C SER A 19 -3.85 4.70 -3.16
N TYR A 20 -4.79 5.66 -3.13
CA TYR A 20 -4.69 6.90 -3.90
C TYR A 20 -3.96 8.01 -3.13
N TRP A 21 -3.68 7.78 -1.85
CA TRP A 21 -2.94 8.73 -1.03
C TRP A 21 -1.46 8.32 -0.99
N MET A 22 -0.61 9.14 -1.60
CA MET A 22 0.84 9.02 -1.51
C MET A 22 1.37 10.19 -0.67
N PRO A 23 1.59 10.01 0.66
CA PRO A 23 1.81 11.12 1.58
C PRO A 23 2.99 12.02 1.20
N ARG A 24 4.12 11.45 0.77
CA ARG A 24 5.27 12.22 0.30
C ARG A 24 4.93 13.13 -0.87
N ALA A 25 4.36 12.59 -1.96
CA ALA A 25 4.02 13.39 -3.13
C ALA A 25 3.01 14.50 -2.80
N MET A 26 2.05 14.22 -1.92
CA MET A 26 1.07 15.21 -1.48
C MET A 26 1.73 16.34 -0.67
N ARG A 27 2.69 16.04 0.22
CA ARG A 27 3.44 17.05 0.99
C ARG A 27 4.39 17.84 0.10
N ASP A 28 5.08 17.18 -0.83
CA ASP A 28 5.97 17.83 -1.79
C ASP A 28 5.19 18.82 -2.67
N LEU A 29 4.02 18.41 -3.17
CA LEU A 29 3.14 19.28 -3.94
C LEU A 29 2.58 20.43 -3.09
N ALA A 30 2.21 20.17 -1.83
CA ALA A 30 1.76 21.22 -0.90
C ALA A 30 2.82 22.32 -0.75
N ALA A 31 4.08 21.94 -0.56
CA ALA A 31 5.19 22.87 -0.41
C ALA A 31 5.51 23.62 -1.71
N ALA A 32 5.47 22.92 -2.86
CA ALA A 32 5.78 23.52 -4.15
C ALA A 32 4.71 24.48 -4.67
N THR A 33 3.46 24.35 -4.22
CA THR A 33 2.31 25.10 -4.76
C THR A 33 1.59 25.98 -3.74
N ASP A 34 2.10 26.06 -2.51
CA ASP A 34 1.46 26.74 -1.38
C ASP A 34 0.01 26.26 -1.14
N GLN A 35 -0.19 24.94 -1.23
CA GLN A 35 -1.49 24.29 -1.04
C GLN A 35 -1.48 23.44 0.25
N PRO A 36 -1.59 24.06 1.44
CA PRO A 36 -1.45 23.36 2.72
C PRO A 36 -2.57 22.32 2.96
N ALA A 37 -3.66 22.37 2.19
CA ALA A 37 -4.71 21.35 2.22
C ALA A 37 -4.19 19.96 1.80
N LEU A 38 -3.22 19.87 0.90
CA LEU A 38 -2.64 18.59 0.46
C LEU A 38 -1.83 17.94 1.57
N ALA A 39 -1.00 18.71 2.29
CA ALA A 39 -0.28 18.23 3.46
C ALA A 39 -1.23 17.76 4.57
N ARG A 40 -2.27 18.55 4.91
CA ARG A 40 -3.30 18.12 5.87
C ARG A 40 -4.03 16.84 5.44
N CYS A 41 -4.28 16.70 4.14
CA CYS A 41 -4.89 15.48 3.60
C CYS A 41 -3.96 14.28 3.72
N ALA A 42 -2.64 14.45 3.53
CA ALA A 42 -1.65 13.40 3.75
C ALA A 42 -1.64 12.94 5.23
N ASP A 43 -1.61 13.88 6.17
CA ASP A 43 -1.63 13.57 7.61
C ASP A 43 -2.93 12.86 8.02
N GLY A 44 -4.06 13.30 7.46
CA GLY A 44 -5.36 12.65 7.66
C GLY A 44 -5.41 11.24 7.08
N ALA A 45 -4.84 11.03 5.89
CA ALA A 45 -4.77 9.74 5.24
C ALA A 45 -3.94 8.73 6.06
N GLU A 46 -2.77 9.14 6.56
CA GLU A 46 -1.96 8.27 7.43
C GLU A 46 -2.71 7.88 8.71
N ARG A 47 -3.36 8.84 9.40
CA ARG A 47 -4.19 8.52 10.57
C ARG A 47 -5.32 7.55 10.25
N LEU A 48 -6.01 7.76 9.14
CA LEU A 48 -7.08 6.86 8.69
C LEU A 48 -6.55 5.46 8.38
N MET A 49 -5.40 5.35 7.70
CA MET A 49 -4.74 4.06 7.46
C MET A 49 -4.32 3.38 8.75
N ALA A 50 -3.88 4.12 9.77
CA ALA A 50 -3.58 3.55 11.09
C ALA A 50 -4.85 2.99 11.77
N THR A 51 -5.97 3.71 11.69
CA THR A 51 -7.27 3.24 12.18
C THR A 51 -7.73 1.97 11.45
N LEU A 52 -7.64 1.95 10.12
CA LEU A 52 -7.96 0.76 9.31
C LEU A 52 -7.07 -0.42 9.68
N ALA A 53 -5.76 -0.17 9.80
CA ALA A 53 -4.81 -1.19 10.17
C ALA A 53 -5.15 -1.80 11.53
N ALA A 54 -5.70 -1.05 12.50
CA ALA A 54 -6.06 -1.61 13.81
C ALA A 54 -7.00 -2.83 13.74
N THR A 55 -7.84 -2.93 12.71
CA THR A 55 -8.85 -3.98 12.57
C THR A 55 -8.61 -4.94 11.39
N GLY A 56 -7.48 -4.86 10.70
CA GLY A 56 -7.17 -5.75 9.58
C GLY A 56 -6.11 -5.20 8.63
N LEU A 57 -5.97 -5.83 7.47
CA LEU A 57 -5.20 -5.27 6.37
C LEU A 57 -5.90 -4.03 5.78
N ILE A 58 -5.16 -3.22 5.03
CA ILE A 58 -5.75 -2.06 4.35
C ILE A 58 -6.58 -2.57 3.17
N PRO A 59 -7.88 -2.26 3.07
CA PRO A 59 -8.69 -2.67 1.95
C PRO A 59 -8.43 -1.81 0.71
N ASP A 60 -8.80 -2.33 -0.47
CA ASP A 60 -8.80 -1.57 -1.71
C ASP A 60 -9.75 -0.37 -1.62
N TRP A 61 -10.96 -0.58 -1.08
CA TRP A 61 -11.99 0.45 -0.96
C TRP A 61 -12.66 0.44 0.41
N ILE A 62 -13.11 1.62 0.82
CA ILE A 62 -13.93 1.85 2.01
C ILE A 62 -15.05 2.82 1.69
N GLU A 63 -16.07 2.84 2.54
CA GLU A 63 -16.98 3.98 2.64
C GLU A 63 -16.82 4.64 4.01
N ILE A 64 -16.83 5.98 4.05
CA ILE A 64 -16.89 6.75 5.28
C ILE A 64 -18.24 7.46 5.32
N THR A 65 -19.03 7.15 6.34
CA THR A 65 -20.34 7.76 6.62
C THR A 65 -20.26 8.60 7.90
N ALA A 66 -21.37 9.24 8.28
CA ALA A 66 -21.48 9.93 9.56
C ALA A 66 -21.30 8.99 10.78
N ASP A 67 -21.62 7.71 10.62
CA ASP A 67 -21.53 6.69 11.68
C ASP A 67 -20.16 6.01 11.76
N GLY A 68 -19.26 6.28 10.80
CA GLY A 68 -17.89 5.80 10.79
C GLY A 68 -17.47 5.15 9.47
N ILE A 69 -16.48 4.25 9.57
CA ILE A 69 -15.94 3.52 8.43
C ILE A 69 -16.75 2.23 8.24
N THR A 70 -17.29 2.03 7.05
CA THR A 70 -18.05 0.84 6.67
C THR A 70 -17.41 0.14 5.46
N PRO A 71 -17.75 -1.13 5.20
CA PRO A 71 -17.44 -1.75 3.92
C PRO A 71 -17.99 -0.88 2.75
N PRO A 72 -17.29 -0.86 1.60
CA PRO A 72 -17.76 -0.11 0.44
C PRO A 72 -18.98 -0.79 -0.21
N PRO A 73 -19.70 -0.11 -1.11
CA PRO A 73 -20.77 -0.73 -1.90
C PRO A 73 -20.27 -1.94 -2.70
N ALA A 74 -21.13 -2.93 -2.93
CA ALA A 74 -20.77 -4.25 -3.49
C ALA A 74 -19.98 -4.26 -4.82
N ARG A 75 -20.00 -3.17 -5.58
CA ARG A 75 -19.20 -3.02 -6.82
C ARG A 75 -17.71 -2.75 -6.57
N PHE A 76 -17.33 -2.51 -5.32
CA PHE A 76 -15.96 -2.25 -4.89
C PHE A 76 -15.49 -3.34 -3.93
N SER A 77 -14.22 -3.73 -4.05
CA SER A 77 -13.63 -4.75 -3.20
C SER A 77 -13.41 -4.23 -1.77
N ALA A 78 -13.87 -5.00 -0.78
CA ALA A 78 -13.55 -4.80 0.63
C ALA A 78 -12.29 -5.56 1.07
N ASP A 79 -11.68 -6.36 0.18
CA ASP A 79 -10.46 -7.11 0.43
C ASP A 79 -9.23 -6.21 0.36
N SER A 80 -8.11 -6.70 0.91
CA SER A 80 -6.79 -6.11 0.69
C SER A 80 -6.22 -6.72 -0.59
N GLY A 81 -6.52 -6.12 -1.73
CA GLY A 81 -6.21 -6.64 -3.06
C GLY A 81 -5.15 -5.83 -3.80
N TYR A 82 -5.24 -5.89 -5.13
CA TYR A 82 -4.26 -5.29 -6.03
C TYR A 82 -4.07 -3.79 -5.79
N GLU A 83 -5.12 -3.06 -5.41
CA GLU A 83 -5.01 -1.63 -5.20
C GLU A 83 -4.24 -1.32 -3.91
N ALA A 84 -4.60 -2.01 -2.82
CA ALA A 84 -4.01 -1.87 -1.50
C ALA A 84 -2.51 -2.21 -1.46
N LEU A 85 -1.97 -2.99 -2.41
CA LEU A 85 -0.53 -3.26 -2.54
C LEU A 85 0.32 -1.98 -2.60
N ARG A 86 -0.22 -0.88 -3.14
CA ARG A 86 0.49 0.41 -3.22
C ARG A 86 0.59 1.12 -1.88
N VAL A 87 -0.30 0.84 -0.92
CA VAL A 87 -0.33 1.51 0.38
C VAL A 87 0.98 1.31 1.18
N PRO A 88 1.44 0.08 1.46
CA PRO A 88 2.69 -0.10 2.18
C PRO A 88 3.90 0.43 1.39
N LEU A 89 3.89 0.31 0.05
CA LEU A 89 4.92 0.89 -0.81
C LEU A 89 4.99 2.41 -0.65
N PHE A 90 3.86 3.12 -0.74
CA PHE A 90 3.82 4.57 -0.61
C PHE A 90 4.15 5.05 0.81
N LEU A 91 3.75 4.31 1.85
CA LEU A 91 4.13 4.62 3.22
C LEU A 91 5.63 4.45 3.43
N VAL A 92 6.23 3.35 2.98
CA VAL A 92 7.68 3.15 3.03
C VAL A 92 8.40 4.26 2.24
N TRP A 93 7.99 4.53 1.01
CA TRP A 93 8.56 5.62 0.20
C TRP A 93 8.42 6.99 0.88
N SER A 94 7.39 7.18 1.70
CA SER A 94 7.16 8.37 2.51
C SER A 94 7.87 8.37 3.87
N ARG A 95 8.82 7.45 4.09
CA ARG A 95 9.59 7.30 5.36
C ARG A 95 8.74 6.87 6.56
N ALA A 96 7.56 6.31 6.32
CA ALA A 96 6.64 5.82 7.33
C ALA A 96 6.70 4.28 7.47
N ASN A 97 7.90 3.69 7.47
CA ASN A 97 8.08 2.22 7.52
C ASN A 97 7.62 1.59 8.84
N THR A 98 7.48 2.37 9.92
CA THR A 98 6.92 1.91 11.20
C THR A 98 5.39 2.03 11.28
N HIS A 99 4.74 2.54 10.22
CA HIS A 99 3.30 2.71 10.18
C HIS A 99 2.57 1.36 10.33
N PRO A 100 1.49 1.26 11.14
CA PRO A 100 0.79 -0.01 11.40
C PRO A 100 0.37 -0.77 10.14
N ALA A 101 -0.01 -0.06 9.08
CA ALA A 101 -0.34 -0.66 7.79
C ALA A 101 0.84 -1.42 7.14
N VAL A 102 2.06 -0.87 7.22
CA VAL A 102 3.29 -1.51 6.70
C VAL A 102 3.63 -2.74 7.52
N LEU A 103 3.53 -2.64 8.84
CA LEU A 103 3.82 -3.75 9.75
C LEU A 103 2.86 -4.92 9.52
N ARG A 104 1.55 -4.65 9.39
CA ARG A 104 0.55 -5.69 9.14
C ARG A 104 0.69 -6.34 7.77
N PHE A 105 0.93 -5.53 6.74
CA PHE A 105 1.21 -6.03 5.41
C PHE A 105 2.42 -6.98 5.41
N THR A 106 3.51 -6.57 6.08
CA THR A 106 4.74 -7.37 6.17
C THR A 106 4.49 -8.68 6.92
N ALA A 107 3.80 -8.63 8.06
CA ALA A 107 3.45 -9.83 8.84
C ALA A 107 2.55 -10.80 8.04
N ALA A 108 1.55 -10.29 7.31
CA ALA A 108 0.67 -11.11 6.49
C ALA A 108 1.42 -11.79 5.33
N HIS A 109 2.36 -11.08 4.68
CA HIS A 109 3.19 -11.66 3.63
C HIS A 109 4.14 -12.73 4.17
N GLN A 110 4.73 -12.51 5.35
CA GLN A 110 5.58 -13.51 6.00
C GLN A 110 4.79 -14.75 6.42
N ALA A 111 3.57 -14.58 6.93
CA ALA A 111 2.71 -15.69 7.34
C ALA A 111 2.18 -16.50 6.15
N ALA A 112 2.03 -15.87 4.98
CA ALA A 112 1.56 -16.48 3.75
C ALA A 112 2.71 -16.92 2.80
N ASP A 113 3.96 -16.84 3.24
CA ASP A 113 5.11 -17.28 2.44
C ASP A 113 5.08 -18.80 2.24
N THR A 114 4.99 -19.21 0.98
CA THR A 114 4.97 -20.62 0.57
C THR A 114 6.35 -21.21 0.32
N GLY A 115 7.43 -20.41 0.43
CA GLY A 115 8.80 -20.84 0.15
C GLY A 115 9.09 -21.08 -1.34
N ASP A 116 8.12 -20.82 -2.21
CA ASP A 116 8.28 -20.80 -3.66
C ASP A 116 8.33 -19.35 -4.19
N LEU A 117 8.35 -19.17 -5.50
CA LEU A 117 8.43 -17.84 -6.11
C LEU A 117 7.07 -17.10 -6.16
N ARG A 118 6.04 -17.54 -5.43
CA ARG A 118 4.74 -16.85 -5.42
C ARG A 118 4.68 -15.79 -4.31
N ALA A 119 4.08 -14.65 -4.63
CA ALA A 119 3.66 -13.65 -3.66
C ALA A 119 2.12 -13.64 -3.57
N PRO A 120 1.55 -13.52 -2.37
CA PRO A 120 0.15 -13.15 -2.21
C PRO A 120 -0.16 -11.83 -2.94
N THR A 121 -1.35 -11.74 -3.53
CA THR A 121 -1.81 -10.54 -4.25
C THR A 121 -3.16 -10.03 -3.74
N VAL A 122 -3.97 -10.93 -3.18
CA VAL A 122 -5.24 -10.60 -2.52
C VAL A 122 -5.31 -11.32 -1.19
N PHE A 123 -5.77 -10.59 -0.16
CA PHE A 123 -6.03 -11.10 1.17
C PHE A 123 -7.44 -10.74 1.62
N GLU A 124 -8.09 -11.68 2.29
CA GLU A 124 -9.26 -11.37 3.09
C GLU A 124 -8.84 -10.43 4.23
N ARG A 125 -9.43 -9.23 4.24
CA ARG A 125 -8.98 -8.11 5.09
C ARG A 125 -8.92 -8.46 6.58
N GLY A 126 -9.96 -9.12 7.08
CA GLY A 126 -10.15 -9.38 8.52
C GLY A 126 -9.28 -10.51 9.05
N SER A 127 -9.23 -11.64 8.33
CA SER A 127 -8.46 -12.81 8.73
C SER A 127 -6.98 -12.71 8.38
N GLY A 128 -6.62 -11.89 7.38
CA GLY A 128 -5.28 -11.86 6.81
C GLY A 128 -4.95 -13.09 5.96
N ARG A 129 -5.94 -13.91 5.61
CA ARG A 129 -5.76 -15.08 4.77
C ARG A 129 -5.58 -14.67 3.30
N ALA A 130 -4.47 -15.08 2.70
CA ALA A 130 -4.25 -14.91 1.27
C ALA A 130 -5.24 -15.77 0.45
N THR A 131 -5.91 -15.15 -0.51
CA THR A 131 -6.88 -15.78 -1.42
C THR A 131 -6.32 -15.94 -2.83
N GLU A 132 -5.39 -15.08 -3.24
CA GLU A 132 -4.76 -15.12 -4.56
C GLU A 132 -3.25 -14.96 -4.46
N TYR A 133 -2.53 -15.58 -5.41
CA TYR A 133 -1.08 -15.58 -5.50
C TYR A 133 -0.63 -15.34 -6.94
N SER A 134 0.55 -14.75 -7.12
CA SER A 134 1.18 -14.55 -8.41
C SER A 134 2.69 -14.81 -8.36
N THR A 135 3.25 -15.30 -9.47
CA THR A 135 4.70 -15.56 -9.63
C THR A 135 5.48 -14.35 -10.11
N HIS A 136 4.81 -13.23 -10.46
CA HIS A 136 5.49 -12.06 -11.02
C HIS A 136 6.35 -11.34 -9.97
N ALA A 137 7.57 -10.98 -10.36
CA ALA A 137 8.60 -10.45 -9.48
C ALA A 137 8.19 -9.15 -8.76
N GLY A 138 7.39 -8.29 -9.40
CA GLY A 138 6.97 -7.02 -8.81
C GLY A 138 6.18 -7.13 -7.52
N TYR A 139 5.39 -8.20 -7.33
CA TYR A 139 4.66 -8.40 -6.09
C TYR A 139 5.61 -8.82 -4.94
N ARG A 140 6.58 -9.70 -5.24
CA ARG A 140 7.65 -10.05 -4.28
C ARG A 140 8.52 -8.84 -3.93
N ALA A 141 8.78 -7.95 -4.89
CA ALA A 141 9.59 -6.75 -4.67
C ALA A 141 9.02 -5.87 -3.55
N ILE A 142 7.70 -5.63 -3.53
CA ILE A 142 7.05 -4.82 -2.49
C ILE A 142 7.24 -5.46 -1.11
N ALA A 143 6.96 -6.75 -0.98
CA ALA A 143 7.11 -7.49 0.28
C ALA A 143 8.57 -7.48 0.79
N ALA A 144 9.54 -7.63 -0.13
CA ALA A 144 10.95 -7.59 0.22
C ALA A 144 11.40 -6.19 0.68
N LEU A 145 10.91 -5.12 0.02
CA LEU A 145 11.21 -3.75 0.43
C LEU A 145 10.62 -3.44 1.81
N THR A 146 9.35 -3.79 2.07
CA THR A 146 8.71 -3.51 3.36
C THR A 146 9.38 -4.27 4.50
N ALA A 147 9.75 -5.54 4.27
CA ALA A 147 10.50 -6.34 5.22
C ALA A 147 11.89 -5.74 5.52
N CYS A 148 12.63 -5.31 4.49
CA CYS A 148 13.94 -4.70 4.69
C CYS A 148 13.85 -3.33 5.38
N ALA A 149 12.88 -2.50 5.01
CA ALA A 149 12.67 -1.18 5.60
C ALA A 149 12.39 -1.26 7.12
N GLY A 150 11.77 -2.35 7.59
CA GLY A 150 11.58 -2.64 9.02
C GLY A 150 12.76 -3.33 9.71
N SER A 151 13.70 -3.91 8.96
CA SER A 151 14.90 -4.57 9.48
C SER A 151 16.03 -3.58 9.76
N GLN A 152 17.12 -3.98 10.42
CA GLN A 152 18.40 -3.25 10.48
C GLN A 152 19.50 -3.88 9.61
N ARG A 153 19.19 -4.99 8.93
CA ARG A 153 20.14 -5.70 8.06
C ARG A 153 20.37 -4.92 6.76
N ALA A 154 21.58 -5.00 6.25
CA ALA A 154 21.92 -4.57 4.89
C ALA A 154 21.54 -5.67 3.89
N GLY A 155 21.10 -5.27 2.71
CA GLY A 155 20.58 -6.17 1.70
C GLY A 155 19.08 -6.41 1.82
N SER A 156 18.43 -6.66 0.69
CA SER A 156 17.03 -7.05 0.59
C SER A 156 16.85 -8.24 -0.33
N ALA A 157 15.72 -8.94 -0.17
CA ALA A 157 15.30 -10.00 -1.09
C ALA A 157 14.52 -9.44 -2.30
N ILE A 158 14.70 -8.16 -2.65
CA ILE A 158 14.07 -7.57 -3.83
C ILE A 158 14.61 -8.35 -5.04
N PRO A 159 13.77 -9.03 -5.83
CA PRO A 159 14.26 -9.83 -6.94
C PRO A 159 14.83 -8.93 -8.05
N PRO A 160 15.70 -9.46 -8.94
CA PRO A 160 16.06 -8.77 -10.16
C PRO A 160 14.82 -8.36 -10.97
N PHE A 161 14.88 -7.22 -11.64
CA PHE A 161 13.80 -6.78 -12.51
C PHE A 161 13.62 -7.75 -13.68
N ASP A 162 12.38 -8.19 -13.89
CA ASP A 162 11.99 -9.09 -14.97
C ASP A 162 11.16 -8.31 -16.00
N THR A 163 11.65 -8.23 -17.24
CA THR A 163 10.95 -7.54 -18.34
C THR A 163 9.78 -8.35 -18.90
N ALA A 164 9.66 -9.64 -18.58
CA ALA A 164 8.59 -10.51 -19.05
C ALA A 164 7.31 -10.42 -18.20
N GLN A 165 7.34 -9.70 -17.06
CA GLN A 165 6.16 -9.53 -16.23
C GLN A 165 5.17 -8.51 -16.85
N PRO A 166 3.85 -8.67 -16.66
CA PRO A 166 2.85 -7.73 -17.16
C PRO A 166 3.00 -6.31 -16.60
N TYR A 167 2.33 -5.35 -17.24
CA TYR A 167 2.41 -3.92 -16.91
C TYR A 167 2.28 -3.60 -15.42
N TYR A 168 1.28 -4.17 -14.72
CA TYR A 168 1.02 -3.81 -13.34
C TYR A 168 2.14 -4.22 -12.36
N PRO A 169 2.54 -5.50 -12.27
CA PRO A 169 3.68 -5.88 -11.43
C PRO A 169 4.99 -5.24 -11.91
N ALA A 170 5.20 -5.03 -13.22
CA ALA A 170 6.38 -4.30 -13.71
C ALA A 170 6.45 -2.87 -13.13
N THR A 171 5.33 -2.16 -13.14
CA THR A 171 5.22 -0.80 -12.61
C THR A 171 5.50 -0.77 -11.11
N LEU A 172 4.89 -1.69 -10.34
CA LEU A 172 5.13 -1.80 -8.90
C LEU A 172 6.59 -2.13 -8.59
N HIS A 173 7.22 -2.98 -9.40
CA HIS A 173 8.64 -3.31 -9.26
C HIS A 173 9.50 -2.06 -9.45
N LEU A 174 9.30 -1.30 -10.54
CA LEU A 174 10.07 -0.08 -10.80
C LEU A 174 9.87 0.96 -9.68
N MET A 175 8.63 1.16 -9.23
CA MET A 175 8.35 2.05 -8.09
C MET A 175 9.04 1.59 -6.80
N THR A 176 9.08 0.27 -6.55
CA THR A 176 9.80 -0.31 -5.42
C THR A 176 11.30 -0.01 -5.50
N LEU A 177 11.91 -0.13 -6.68
CA LEU A 177 13.33 0.19 -6.87
C LEU A 177 13.61 1.68 -6.65
N VAL A 178 12.75 2.58 -7.15
CA VAL A 178 12.90 4.02 -6.90
C VAL A 178 12.75 4.33 -5.42
N ALA A 179 11.73 3.78 -4.75
CA ALA A 179 11.54 3.93 -3.31
C ALA A 179 12.72 3.39 -2.50
N GLN A 180 13.35 2.31 -2.95
CA GLN A 180 14.57 1.76 -2.35
C GLN A 180 15.76 2.72 -2.53
N ILE A 181 16.01 3.22 -3.73
CA ILE A 181 17.16 4.10 -4.03
C ILE A 181 17.05 5.42 -3.26
N GLU A 182 15.88 6.06 -3.29
CA GLU A 182 15.66 7.36 -2.64
C GLU A 182 15.46 7.23 -1.12
N GLY A 183 14.87 6.10 -0.70
CA GLY A 183 14.42 5.82 0.64
C GLY A 183 15.44 5.01 1.46
N TYR A 184 15.73 3.81 1.00
CA TYR A 184 16.40 2.81 1.79
C TYR A 184 17.64 2.27 1.05
N PRO A 185 18.73 3.06 0.91
CA PRO A 185 19.95 2.60 0.24
C PRO A 185 20.52 1.30 0.83
N ARG A 186 20.32 1.07 2.13
CA ARG A 186 20.69 -0.17 2.82
C ARG A 186 19.95 -1.42 2.34
N CYS A 187 18.77 -1.24 1.73
CA CYS A 187 17.94 -2.30 1.18
C CYS A 187 18.28 -2.62 -0.28
N VAL A 188 19.54 -2.47 -0.66
CA VAL A 188 20.05 -2.90 -1.97
C VAL A 188 19.70 -4.37 -2.23
N PRO A 189 19.22 -4.74 -3.43
CA PRO A 189 19.01 -6.15 -3.79
C PRO A 189 20.28 -6.97 -3.57
N LEU A 190 20.14 -8.14 -2.94
CA LEU A 190 21.23 -9.11 -2.74
C LEU A 190 21.43 -10.01 -3.96
#